data_AF-A0A416HLU0-F1
#
_entry.id   AF-A0A416HLU0-F1
#
_cell.length_a   1.000
_cell.length_b   1.000
_cell.length_c   1.000
_cell.angle_alpha   90.00
_cell.angle_beta   90.00
_cell.angle_gamma   90.00
#
_symmetry.space_group_name_H-M   'P 1'
#
loop_
_entity.id
_entity.type
_entity.pdbx_description
1 polymer ?
#
loop_
_entity_poly.entity_id
_entity_poly.type
_entity_poly.pdbx_seq_one_letter_code
_entity_poly.pdbx_strand_id
1 'polypeptide(L)'
;MEKKKNLCAMIPKTLHTKVREEQEKQELTLSQYVEQVLKEHFERGGKEMEGKIKTLAFQVSEELFGRIKEHLKKTGLSQKDFVIGLIEQALEEAETGKAGQTSGMEEAGDTEETSETEQRKEPQETEETI
;
A
#
# COMPACT_ATOMS: atom_id res chain seq x y z
N MET A 1 11.54 -19.99 29.78
CA MET A 1 10.08 -20.20 29.65
C MET A 1 9.40 -18.97 30.18
N GLU A 2 8.61 -18.29 29.36
CA GLU A 2 7.83 -17.13 29.79
C GLU A 2 6.69 -17.55 30.73
N LYS A 3 6.34 -16.69 31.68
CA LYS A 3 5.24 -16.95 32.62
C LYS A 3 3.91 -16.77 31.89
N LYS A 4 3.14 -17.84 31.71
CA LYS A 4 1.81 -17.77 31.07
C LYS A 4 0.74 -17.33 32.07
N LYS A 5 -0.17 -16.45 31.63
CA LYS A 5 -1.36 -16.03 32.38
C LYS A 5 -2.60 -16.37 31.55
N ASN A 6 -3.70 -16.72 32.22
CA ASN A 6 -4.97 -17.00 31.55
C ASN A 6 -5.64 -15.70 31.11
N LEU A 7 -6.14 -15.69 29.87
CA LEU A 7 -6.98 -14.63 29.33
C LEU A 7 -8.41 -15.17 29.19
N CYS A 8 -9.37 -14.53 29.86
CA CYS A 8 -10.78 -14.89 29.78
C CYS A 8 -11.60 -13.66 29.38
N ALA A 9 -12.40 -13.78 28.32
CA ALA A 9 -13.28 -12.73 27.84
C ALA A 9 -14.57 -13.35 27.31
N MET A 10 -15.69 -12.66 27.52
CA MET A 10 -16.96 -13.04 26.89
C MET A 10 -16.96 -12.53 25.46
N ILE A 11 -17.08 -13.44 24.51
CA ILE A 11 -17.18 -13.13 23.08
C ILE A 11 -18.53 -13.58 22.51
N PRO A 12 -19.04 -12.92 21.46
CA PRO A 12 -20.25 -13.36 20.77
C PRO A 12 -20.12 -14.80 20.26
N LYS A 13 -21.22 -15.56 20.29
CA LYS A 13 -21.25 -16.96 19.82
C LYS A 13 -20.76 -17.10 18.37
N THR A 14 -21.11 -16.15 17.52
CA THR A 14 -20.68 -16.11 16.11
C THR A 14 -19.17 -16.03 15.97
N LEU A 15 -18.51 -15.21 16.80
CA LEU A 15 -17.05 -15.09 16.80
C LEU A 15 -16.39 -16.34 17.36
N HIS A 16 -16.94 -16.91 18.43
CA HIS A 16 -16.46 -18.16 19.01
C HIS A 16 -16.49 -19.32 18.00
N THR A 17 -17.57 -19.46 17.24
CA THR A 17 -17.67 -20.49 16.19
C THR A 17 -16.57 -20.33 15.14
N LYS A 18 -16.37 -19.11 14.63
CA LYS A 18 -15.30 -18.83 13.65
C LYS A 18 -13.90 -19.15 14.18
N VAL A 19 -13.62 -18.76 15.43
CA VAL A 19 -12.34 -19.06 16.09
C VAL A 19 -12.11 -20.58 16.18
N ARG A 20 -13.16 -21.34 16.48
CA ARG A 20 -13.10 -22.81 16.53
C ARG A 20 -12.89 -23.45 15.16
N GLU A 21 -13.56 -22.98 14.12
CA GLU A 21 -13.36 -23.47 12.75
C GLU A 21 -11.93 -23.21 12.26
N GLU A 22 -11.42 -22.00 12.52
CA GLU A 22 -10.09 -21.60 12.05
C GLU A 22 -8.96 -22.31 12.81
N GLN A 23 -9.07 -22.48 14.14
CA GLN A 23 -8.06 -23.24 14.89
C GLN A 23 -8.03 -24.72 14.43
N GLU A 24 -9.18 -25.34 14.12
CA GLU A 24 -9.27 -26.74 13.69
C GLU A 24 -8.65 -26.92 12.31
N LYS A 25 -8.90 -25.96 11.41
CA LYS A 25 -8.27 -25.90 10.08
C LYS A 25 -6.74 -25.75 10.16
N GLN A 26 -6.24 -25.04 11.16
CA GLN A 26 -4.80 -24.83 11.37
C GLN A 26 -4.16 -25.88 12.30
N GLU A 27 -4.93 -26.87 12.77
CA GLU A 27 -4.50 -27.90 13.71
C GLU A 27 -3.89 -27.32 15.02
N LEU A 28 -4.38 -26.15 15.45
CA LEU A 28 -3.92 -25.43 16.64
C LEU A 28 -4.87 -25.60 17.81
N THR A 29 -4.32 -25.60 19.02
CA THR A 29 -5.13 -25.44 20.23
C THR A 29 -5.63 -24.00 20.35
N LEU A 30 -6.78 -23.79 21.01
CA LEU A 30 -7.35 -22.45 21.23
C LEU A 30 -6.33 -21.47 21.84
N SER A 31 -5.54 -21.93 22.81
CA SER A 31 -4.51 -21.11 23.44
C SER A 31 -3.41 -20.70 22.45
N GLN A 32 -2.99 -21.58 21.55
CA GLN A 32 -1.99 -21.27 20.53
C GLN A 32 -2.56 -20.34 19.46
N TYR A 33 -3.79 -20.59 19.01
CA TYR A 33 -4.45 -19.73 18.03
C TYR A 33 -4.64 -18.31 18.59
N VAL A 34 -5.11 -18.17 19.83
CA VAL A 34 -5.24 -16.87 20.49
C VAL A 34 -3.87 -16.21 20.69
N GLU A 35 -2.84 -16.96 21.08
CA GLU A 35 -1.47 -16.43 21.18
C GLU A 35 -0.96 -15.92 19.82
N GLN A 36 -1.21 -16.65 18.73
CA GLN A 36 -0.83 -16.25 17.37
C GLN A 36 -1.61 -15.01 16.91
N VAL A 37 -2.92 -14.96 17.12
CA VAL A 37 -3.74 -13.78 16.77
C VAL A 37 -3.32 -12.57 17.58
N LEU A 38 -3.00 -12.73 18.86
CA LEU A 38 -2.48 -11.63 19.68
C LEU A 38 -1.09 -11.20 19.22
N LYS A 39 -0.17 -12.13 18.94
CA LYS A 39 1.14 -11.81 18.37
C LYS A 39 0.99 -11.08 17.05
N GLU A 40 0.17 -11.58 16.14
CA GLU A 40 -0.10 -10.90 14.87
C GLU A 40 -0.74 -9.53 15.10
N HIS A 41 -1.69 -9.39 16.03
CA HIS A 41 -2.28 -8.10 16.36
C HIS A 41 -1.26 -7.12 16.93
N PHE A 42 -0.33 -7.55 17.78
CA PHE A 42 0.68 -6.68 18.38
C PHE A 42 1.95 -6.51 17.51
N GLU A 43 2.28 -7.45 16.63
CA GLU A 43 3.43 -7.38 15.72
C GLU A 43 3.06 -6.71 14.39
N ARG A 44 1.85 -6.96 13.89
CA ARG A 44 1.28 -6.36 12.67
C ARG A 44 0.49 -5.08 12.97
N GLY A 45 -0.20 -5.00 14.11
CA GLY A 45 -0.93 -3.81 14.58
C GLY A 45 -0.17 -2.94 15.58
N GLY A 46 0.94 -3.42 16.16
CA GLY A 46 1.86 -2.60 16.99
C GLY A 46 3.11 -2.11 16.24
N LYS A 47 3.17 -2.30 14.92
CA LYS A 47 4.02 -1.49 14.02
C LYS A 47 3.25 -0.27 13.48
N GLU A 48 2.22 0.16 14.19
CA GLU A 48 1.94 1.59 14.27
C GLU A 48 3.13 2.21 15.05
N MET A 49 4.21 2.51 14.33
CA MET A 49 5.27 3.40 14.82
C MET A 49 4.58 4.72 15.14
N GLU A 50 4.26 4.92 16.42
CA GLU A 50 3.67 6.11 17.00
C GLU A 50 4.19 7.38 16.33
N GLY A 51 3.33 7.99 15.51
CA GLY A 51 3.30 9.42 15.24
C GLY A 51 4.42 10.09 14.45
N LYS A 52 5.54 9.44 14.09
CA LYS A 52 6.69 10.14 13.45
C LYS A 52 7.06 9.72 12.03
N ILE A 53 6.60 8.58 11.53
CA ILE A 53 6.98 8.09 10.19
C ILE A 53 5.72 7.88 9.37
N LYS A 54 5.56 8.68 8.30
CA LYS A 54 4.52 8.47 7.29
C LYS A 54 5.13 7.71 6.11
N THR A 55 4.47 6.65 5.66
CA THR A 55 4.90 5.88 4.48
C THR A 55 4.42 6.59 3.21
N LEU A 56 5.33 6.87 2.30
CA LEU A 56 5.03 7.35 0.94
C LEU A 56 5.19 6.18 -0.04
N ALA A 57 4.13 5.85 -0.77
CA ALA A 57 4.13 4.81 -1.81
C ALA A 57 3.60 5.39 -3.11
N PHE A 58 4.34 5.20 -4.21
CA PHE A 58 3.96 5.59 -5.56
C PHE A 58 4.39 4.51 -6.55
N GLN A 59 3.65 4.38 -7.65
CA GLN A 59 4.02 3.49 -8.75
C GLN A 59 5.00 4.20 -9.67
N VAL A 60 6.03 3.47 -10.12
CA VAL A 60 7.01 3.95 -11.11
C VAL A 60 7.07 2.95 -12.25
N SER A 61 7.47 3.41 -13.44
CA SER A 61 7.74 2.51 -14.55
C SER A 61 8.90 1.54 -14.22
N GLU A 62 8.88 0.36 -14.83
CA GLU A 62 9.93 -0.64 -14.64
C GLU A 62 11.31 -0.10 -15.08
N GLU A 63 11.34 0.70 -16.14
CA GLU A 63 12.57 1.34 -16.61
C GLU A 63 13.18 2.26 -15.55
N LEU A 64 12.35 3.10 -14.92
CA LEU A 64 12.80 4.02 -13.88
C LEU A 64 13.26 3.24 -12.63
N PHE A 65 12.53 2.22 -12.24
CA PHE A 65 12.90 1.34 -11.13
C PHE A 65 14.24 0.63 -11.39
N GLY A 66 14.46 0.15 -12.61
CA GLY A 66 15.73 -0.45 -13.04
C GLY A 66 16.89 0.52 -12.94
N ARG A 67 16.73 1.73 -13.48
CA ARG A 67 17.75 2.80 -13.41
C ARG A 67 18.09 3.18 -11.96
N ILE A 68 17.08 3.30 -11.09
CA ILE A 68 17.29 3.56 -9.66
C ILE A 68 18.12 2.44 -9.05
N LYS A 69 17.76 1.17 -9.27
CA LYS A 69 18.53 0.03 -8.74
C LYS A 69 19.99 0.02 -9.20
N GLU A 70 20.27 0.31 -10.46
CA GLU A 70 21.65 0.39 -10.95
C GLU A 70 22.43 1.52 -10.29
N HIS A 71 21.81 2.67 -10.10
CA HIS A 71 22.42 3.81 -9.43
C HIS A 71 22.73 3.50 -7.96
N LEU A 72 21.80 2.86 -7.25
CA LEU A 72 21.99 2.43 -5.85
C LEU A 72 23.11 1.40 -5.72
N LYS A 73 23.25 0.47 -6.67
CA LYS A 73 24.36 -0.50 -6.69
C LYS A 73 25.73 0.18 -6.84
N LYS A 74 25.81 1.24 -7.64
CA LYS A 74 27.07 1.99 -7.87
C LYS A 74 27.46 2.85 -6.67
N THR A 75 26.48 3.44 -6.00
CA THR A 75 26.70 4.34 -4.85
C THR A 75 26.74 3.61 -3.51
N GLY A 76 26.19 2.39 -3.43
CA GLY A 76 26.07 1.62 -2.19
C GLY A 76 25.00 2.14 -1.24
N LEU A 77 24.18 3.10 -1.67
CA LEU A 77 23.10 3.70 -0.87
C LEU A 77 21.89 2.78 -0.81
N SER A 78 21.15 2.83 0.30
CA SER A 78 19.85 2.16 0.39
C SER A 78 18.81 2.94 -0.41
N GLN A 79 17.82 2.24 -0.97
CA GLN A 79 16.72 2.88 -1.71
C GLN A 79 15.98 3.91 -0.86
N LYS A 80 15.86 3.64 0.44
CA LYS A 80 15.25 4.55 1.41
C LYS A 80 16.07 5.83 1.55
N ASP A 81 17.38 5.71 1.78
CA ASP A 81 18.24 6.88 2.00
C ASP A 81 18.35 7.76 0.76
N PHE A 82 18.37 7.12 -0.42
CA PHE A 82 18.36 7.85 -1.69
C PHE A 82 17.09 8.68 -1.88
N VAL A 83 15.91 8.10 -1.62
CA VAL A 83 14.64 8.82 -1.75
C VAL A 83 14.52 9.92 -0.69
N ILE A 84 14.96 9.66 0.55
CA ILE A 84 14.95 10.68 1.61
C ILE A 84 15.87 11.86 1.23
N GLY A 85 17.10 11.59 0.78
CA GLY A 85 18.04 12.63 0.39
C GLY A 85 17.54 13.47 -0.79
N LEU A 86 16.88 12.84 -1.79
CA LEU A 86 16.24 13.58 -2.89
C LEU A 86 15.14 14.53 -2.40
N ILE A 87 14.33 14.10 -1.44
CA ILE A 87 13.26 14.92 -0.87
C ILE A 87 13.83 16.06 -0.03
N GLU A 88 14.81 15.79 0.84
CA GLU A 88 15.46 16.80 1.67
C GLU A 88 16.14 17.88 0.83
N GLN A 89 16.88 17.47 -0.21
CA GLN A 89 17.50 18.42 -1.15
C GLN A 89 16.45 19.27 -1.88
N ALA A 90 15.38 18.65 -2.40
CA ALA A 90 14.32 19.38 -3.10
C ALA A 90 13.58 20.37 -2.17
N LEU A 91 13.40 20.01 -0.89
CA LEU A 91 12.82 20.90 0.11
C LEU A 91 13.76 22.06 0.45
N GLU A 92 15.06 21.80 0.64
CA GLU A 92 16.06 22.84 0.90
C GLU A 92 16.14 23.83 -0.28
N GLU A 93 16.13 23.34 -1.53
CA GLU A 93 16.12 24.19 -2.73
C GLU A 93 14.85 25.07 -2.80
N ALA A 94 13.69 24.51 -2.43
CA ALA A 94 12.43 25.26 -2.39
C ALA A 94 12.39 26.30 -1.26
N GLU A 95 12.92 25.98 -0.07
CA GLU A 95 12.93 26.87 1.11
C GLU A 95 13.98 27.98 1.00
N THR A 96 15.15 27.70 0.40
CA THR A 96 16.25 28.66 0.27
C THR A 96 16.05 29.67 -0.87
N GLY A 97 14.92 29.61 -1.58
CA GLY A 97 14.61 30.57 -2.65
C GLY A 97 15.58 30.53 -3.83
N LYS A 98 16.45 29.50 -3.91
CA LYS A 98 17.16 29.17 -5.14
C LYS A 98 16.21 28.44 -6.07
N ALA A 99 15.22 29.17 -6.57
CA ALA A 99 14.63 28.90 -7.87
C ALA A 99 15.70 29.17 -8.95
N GLY A 100 16.72 28.31 -8.96
CA GLY A 100 17.89 28.37 -9.82
C GLY A 100 17.79 27.29 -10.89
N GLN A 101 16.83 27.48 -11.80
CA GLN A 101 16.87 27.02 -13.19
C GLN A 101 17.39 25.58 -13.42
N THR A 102 16.47 24.62 -13.46
CA THR A 102 16.51 23.66 -14.56
C THR A 102 15.26 23.88 -15.40
N SER A 103 15.47 24.56 -16.52
CA SER A 103 14.46 24.84 -17.53
C SER A 103 14.09 23.56 -18.30
N GLY A 104 12.82 23.44 -18.65
CA GLY A 104 12.40 22.96 -19.96
C GLY A 104 12.41 21.46 -20.17
N MET A 105 11.23 20.86 -20.00
CA MET A 105 10.72 19.98 -21.04
C MET A 105 9.20 20.15 -21.10
N GLU A 106 8.77 21.21 -21.77
CA GLU A 106 7.46 21.22 -22.43
C GLU A 106 7.64 20.63 -23.84
N GLU A 107 6.65 19.83 -24.22
CA GLU A 107 6.12 19.61 -25.57
C GLU A 107 6.91 18.77 -26.60
N ALA A 108 6.36 17.58 -26.90
CA ALA A 108 6.05 17.09 -28.26
C ALA A 108 5.24 15.78 -28.15
N GLY A 109 4.01 15.65 -28.62
CA GLY A 109 3.21 16.62 -29.36
C GLY A 109 1.73 16.26 -29.42
N ASP A 110 0.95 17.30 -29.63
CA ASP A 110 -0.40 17.30 -30.14
C ASP A 110 -0.37 17.15 -31.68
N THR A 111 -1.13 16.22 -32.24
CA THR A 111 -1.88 16.42 -33.49
C THR A 111 -2.95 15.32 -33.61
N GLU A 112 -4.21 15.75 -33.44
CA GLU A 112 -5.41 15.50 -34.27
C GLU A 112 -5.59 14.15 -34.98
N GLU A 113 -6.78 13.63 -35.28
CA GLU A 113 -8.19 13.87 -34.98
C GLU A 113 -8.93 12.84 -35.87
N THR A 114 -10.18 12.52 -35.54
CA THR A 114 -11.21 11.89 -36.41
C THR A 114 -11.05 10.37 -36.66
N SER A 115 -12.10 9.55 -36.69
CA SER A 115 -13.49 9.81 -37.11
C SER A 115 -14.44 8.75 -36.55
N GLU A 116 -15.61 9.23 -36.12
CA GLU A 116 -16.98 8.71 -36.32
C GLU A 116 -17.23 7.19 -36.36
N THR A 117 -18.02 6.68 -35.41
CA THR A 117 -19.47 6.42 -35.55
C THR A 117 -19.74 5.09 -36.24
N GLU A 118 -20.16 4.08 -35.47
CA GLU A 118 -21.34 3.34 -35.92
C GLU A 118 -22.23 2.91 -34.77
N GLN A 119 -23.47 3.33 -34.95
CA GLN A 119 -24.63 3.28 -34.11
C GLN A 119 -25.31 1.94 -34.39
N ARG A 120 -25.54 1.10 -33.38
CA ARG A 120 -26.54 0.04 -33.50
C ARG A 120 -27.55 0.12 -32.36
N LYS A 121 -28.66 0.76 -32.69
CA LYS A 121 -29.91 0.81 -31.94
C LYS A 121 -30.55 -0.59 -31.79
N GLU A 122 -31.01 -0.83 -30.55
CA GLU A 122 -32.35 -1.31 -30.15
C GLU A 122 -32.80 -2.75 -30.46
N PRO A 123 -33.80 -3.32 -29.73
CA PRO A 123 -34.73 -2.66 -28.80
C PRO A 123 -34.89 -3.29 -27.40
N GLN A 124 -35.60 -2.50 -26.59
CA GLN A 124 -36.20 -2.80 -25.29
C GLN A 124 -37.37 -3.78 -25.44
N GLU A 125 -37.53 -4.70 -24.49
CA GLU A 125 -38.86 -5.17 -24.09
C GLU A 125 -39.06 -4.82 -22.61
N THR A 126 -39.91 -3.83 -22.41
CA THR A 126 -40.67 -3.60 -21.19
C THR A 126 -41.78 -4.64 -21.14
N GLU A 127 -41.91 -5.38 -20.04
CA GLU A 127 -43.25 -5.73 -19.56
C GLU A 127 -43.29 -5.68 -18.05
N GLU A 128 -43.94 -4.63 -17.58
CA GLU A 128 -44.54 -4.47 -16.27
C GLU A 128 -45.89 -5.19 -16.31
N THR A 129 -46.21 -6.06 -15.35
CA THR A 129 -47.60 -6.31 -14.90
C THR A 129 -47.59 -7.05 -13.54
N ILE A 130 -47.98 -6.29 -12.52
CA ILE A 130 -48.86 -6.61 -11.36
C ILE A 130 -48.64 -7.93 -10.63
#